data_AF-A0A3C1P784-F1
#
_entry.id   AF-A0A3C1P784-F1
#
_cell.length_a   1.000
_cell.length_b   1.000
_cell.length_c   1.000
_cell.angle_alpha   90.00
_cell.angle_beta   90.00
_cell.angle_gamma   90.00
#
_symmetry.space_group_name_H-M   'P 1'
#
loop_
_entity.id
_entity.type
_entity.pdbx_description
1 polymer ?
#
loop_
_entity_poly.entity_id
_entity_poly.type
_entity_poly.pdbx_seq_one_letter_code
_entity_poly.pdbx_strand_id
1 'polypeptide(L)'
;MSRPTVYLAITNHGFGHAVRTSAVANEIQRRYPDVLLILVTTAPRWLLESYLDGDFIVRPRSFDVGVVQSDSLTMDKAATLEQWQQIRQQQREIIAGEVSFIKQNKVNLILADISPLATAIAEAAGIPCWMMGNFGWDFIYR
;
A
#
# COMPACT_ATOMS: atom_id res chain seq x y z
N MET A 1 -10.30 9.13 -23.85
CA MET A 1 -10.53 9.21 -22.39
C MET A 1 -9.17 9.16 -21.69
N SER A 2 -8.98 9.81 -20.54
CA SER A 2 -7.71 9.69 -19.81
C SER A 2 -7.58 8.27 -19.26
N ARG A 3 -6.39 7.66 -19.43
CA ARG A 3 -6.00 6.39 -18.81
C ARG A 3 -6.28 6.43 -17.30
N PRO A 4 -7.11 5.54 -16.73
CA PRO A 4 -7.32 5.47 -15.29
C PRO A 4 -6.04 5.02 -14.57
N THR A 5 -5.74 5.62 -13.43
CA THR A 5 -4.57 5.27 -12.60
C THR A 5 -5.03 4.83 -11.21
N VAL A 6 -4.63 3.62 -10.81
CA VAL A 6 -4.91 3.03 -9.50
C VAL A 6 -3.62 2.96 -8.69
N TYR A 7 -3.66 3.53 -7.49
CA TYR A 7 -2.56 3.53 -6.54
C TYR A 7 -2.81 2.43 -5.50
N LEU A 8 -1.94 1.42 -5.46
CA LEU A 8 -2.05 0.29 -4.55
C LEU A 8 -1.13 0.45 -3.36
N ALA A 9 -1.66 0.84 -2.21
CA ALA A 9 -0.89 1.00 -0.97
C ALA A 9 -0.84 -0.32 -0.22
N ILE A 10 0.31 -1.01 -0.27
CA ILE A 10 0.46 -2.33 0.35
C ILE A 10 1.13 -2.14 1.71
N THR A 11 0.53 -2.72 2.76
CA THR A 11 1.20 -2.80 4.05
C THR A 11 2.60 -3.43 3.94
N ASN A 12 3.54 -2.96 4.76
CA ASN A 12 4.89 -3.51 4.83
C ASN A 12 4.95 -4.87 5.55
N HIS A 13 3.80 -5.44 5.90
CA HIS A 13 3.76 -6.70 6.62
C HIS A 13 3.91 -7.94 5.71
N GLY A 14 5.15 -8.29 5.40
CA GLY A 14 5.48 -9.58 4.78
C GLY A 14 4.92 -9.78 3.36
N PHE A 15 5.32 -10.90 2.74
CA PHE A 15 5.02 -11.13 1.31
C PHE A 15 3.57 -11.54 1.04
N GLY A 16 2.84 -12.08 2.03
CA GLY A 16 1.43 -12.46 1.84
C GLY A 16 0.56 -11.27 1.41
N HIS A 17 0.84 -10.08 1.94
CA HIS A 17 0.17 -8.83 1.57
C HIS A 17 0.53 -8.35 0.16
N ALA A 18 1.81 -8.40 -0.20
CA ALA A 18 2.26 -8.09 -1.56
C ALA A 18 1.64 -9.04 -2.60
N VAL A 19 1.63 -10.34 -2.31
CA VAL A 19 1.08 -11.37 -3.21
C VAL A 19 -0.42 -11.22 -3.39
N ARG A 20 -1.20 -11.06 -2.30
CA ARG A 20 -2.67 -10.90 -2.40
C ARG A 20 -3.02 -9.67 -3.25
N THR A 21 -2.31 -8.57 -3.02
CA THR A 21 -2.60 -7.30 -3.68
C THR A 21 -2.18 -7.35 -5.13
N SER A 22 -1.06 -8.02 -5.44
CA SER A 22 -0.62 -8.27 -6.81
C SER A 22 -1.60 -9.14 -7.59
N ALA A 23 -2.20 -10.17 -6.97
CA ALA A 23 -3.22 -11.00 -7.61
C ALA A 23 -4.48 -10.19 -7.99
N VAL A 24 -4.94 -9.30 -7.10
CA VAL A 24 -6.07 -8.40 -7.39
C VAL A 24 -5.70 -7.37 -8.44
N ALA A 25 -4.51 -6.79 -8.36
CA ALA A 25 -3.95 -5.89 -9.36
C ALA A 25 -3.91 -6.53 -10.76
N ASN A 26 -3.46 -7.79 -10.87
CA ASN A 26 -3.40 -8.50 -12.15
C ASN A 26 -4.81 -8.67 -12.76
N GLU A 27 -5.79 -9.01 -11.92
CA GLU A 27 -7.18 -9.14 -12.38
C GLU A 27 -7.80 -7.79 -12.79
N ILE A 28 -7.44 -6.70 -12.11
CA ILE A 28 -7.83 -5.33 -12.52
C ILE A 28 -7.26 -5.02 -13.91
N GLN A 29 -5.97 -5.27 -14.15
CA GLN A 29 -5.33 -5.07 -15.46
C GLN A 29 -5.94 -5.96 -16.54
N ARG A 30 -6.21 -7.23 -16.24
CA ARG A 30 -6.81 -8.16 -17.20
C ARG A 30 -8.21 -7.72 -17.65
N ARG A 31 -9.00 -7.14 -16.75
CA ARG A 31 -10.35 -6.62 -17.07
C ARG A 31 -10.33 -5.22 -17.69
N TYR A 32 -9.33 -4.41 -17.35
CA TYR A 32 -9.19 -3.03 -17.80
C TYR A 32 -7.75 -2.79 -18.30
N PRO A 33 -7.40 -3.26 -19.52
CA PRO A 33 -6.01 -3.25 -20.01
C PRO A 33 -5.37 -1.86 -20.07
N ASP A 34 -6.18 -0.81 -20.22
CA ASP A 34 -5.68 0.57 -20.27
C ASP A 34 -5.29 1.12 -18.89
N VAL A 35 -5.60 0.45 -17.77
CA VAL A 35 -5.32 0.98 -16.42
C VAL A 35 -3.81 1.10 -16.15
N LEU A 36 -3.39 2.18 -15.48
CA LEU A 36 -2.05 2.29 -14.90
C LEU A 36 -2.10 1.85 -13.44
N LEU A 37 -1.29 0.86 -13.09
CA LEU A 37 -1.09 0.46 -11.71
C LEU A 37 0.18 1.10 -11.15
N ILE A 38 0.07 1.68 -9.97
CA ILE A 38 1.21 2.13 -9.17
C ILE A 38 1.20 1.33 -7.88
N LEU A 39 2.13 0.39 -7.74
CA LEU A 39 2.29 -0.41 -6.53
C LEU A 39 3.21 0.32 -5.57
N VAL A 40 2.69 0.64 -4.39
CA VAL A 40 3.40 1.37 -3.35
C VAL A 40 3.70 0.43 -2.21
N THR A 41 4.94 -0.03 -2.21
CA THR A 41 5.41 -1.11 -1.34
C THR A 41 6.92 -1.15 -1.33
N THR A 42 7.50 -1.66 -0.26
CA THR A 42 8.91 -2.04 -0.12
C THR A 42 9.17 -3.48 -0.59
N ALA A 43 8.14 -4.25 -0.95
CA ALA A 43 8.28 -5.60 -1.46
C ALA A 43 9.17 -5.62 -2.72
N PRO A 44 10.01 -6.65 -2.88
CA PRO A 44 10.96 -6.67 -3.97
C PRO A 44 10.23 -6.82 -5.31
N ARG A 45 10.70 -6.08 -6.33
CA ARG A 45 10.07 -6.03 -7.65
C ARG A 45 9.90 -7.42 -8.29
N TRP A 46 10.87 -8.33 -8.13
CA TRP A 46 10.80 -9.69 -8.67
C TRP A 46 9.57 -10.45 -8.16
N LEU A 47 9.12 -10.19 -6.94
CA LEU A 47 7.92 -10.81 -6.38
C LEU A 47 6.66 -10.23 -7.02
N LEU A 48 6.64 -8.93 -7.29
CA LEU A 48 5.49 -8.30 -7.95
C LEU A 48 5.36 -8.81 -9.39
N GLU A 49 6.47 -8.91 -10.11
CA GLU A 49 6.54 -9.42 -11.50
C GLU A 49 6.17 -10.90 -11.61
N SER A 50 6.28 -11.70 -10.55
CA SER A 50 5.82 -13.10 -10.58
C SER A 50 4.29 -13.25 -10.52
N TYR A 51 3.55 -12.16 -10.27
CA TYR A 51 2.08 -12.16 -10.17
C TYR A 51 1.40 -11.17 -11.14
N LEU A 52 2.16 -10.25 -11.74
CA LEU A 52 1.65 -9.22 -12.64
C LEU A 52 2.22 -9.42 -14.04
N ASP A 53 1.34 -9.62 -15.02
CA ASP A 53 1.74 -9.83 -16.41
C ASP A 53 1.94 -8.50 -17.17
N GLY A 54 1.23 -7.44 -16.75
CA GLY A 54 1.21 -6.13 -17.41
C GLY A 54 2.21 -5.12 -16.84
N ASP A 55 2.33 -3.96 -17.51
CA ASP A 55 3.20 -2.88 -17.05
C ASP A 55 2.68 -2.20 -15.78
N PHE A 56 3.57 -1.95 -14.82
CA PHE A 56 3.25 -1.21 -13.60
C PHE A 56 4.43 -0.35 -13.13
N ILE A 57 4.12 0.63 -12.29
CA ILE A 57 5.11 1.47 -11.62
C ILE A 57 5.28 0.96 -10.19
N VAL A 58 6.53 0.83 -9.72
CA VAL A 58 6.84 0.58 -8.31
C VAL A 58 7.26 1.88 -7.65
N ARG A 59 6.60 2.23 -6.55
CA ARG A 59 6.99 3.32 -5.65
C ARG A 59 7.46 2.70 -4.32
N PRO A 60 8.78 2.66 -4.05
CA PRO A 60 9.31 2.02 -2.85
C PRO A 60 9.05 2.87 -1.60
N ARG A 61 7.86 2.74 -1.01
CA ARG A 61 7.43 3.41 0.21
C ARG A 61 6.65 2.44 1.09
N SER A 62 6.67 2.70 2.39
CA SER A 62 5.73 2.13 3.35
C SER A 62 4.97 3.26 4.03
N PHE A 63 3.72 3.01 4.38
CA PHE A 63 2.90 3.91 5.20
C PHE A 63 2.48 3.29 6.53
N ASP A 64 3.00 2.11 6.83
CA ASP A 64 2.74 1.40 8.06
C ASP A 64 3.92 0.52 8.48
N VAL A 65 3.74 -0.12 9.63
CA VAL A 65 4.69 -1.08 10.17
C VAL A 65 4.22 -2.51 9.90
N GLY A 66 2.90 -2.73 9.93
CA GLY A 66 2.35 -4.05 10.19
C GLY A 66 2.67 -4.49 11.61
N VAL A 67 3.39 -5.60 11.75
CA VAL A 67 4.00 -6.00 13.01
C VAL A 67 5.47 -6.36 12.80
N VAL A 68 6.33 -5.91 13.70
CA VAL A 68 7.73 -6.33 13.78
C VAL A 68 7.75 -7.72 14.42
N GLN A 69 8.35 -8.68 13.74
CA GLN A 69 8.45 -10.05 14.23
C GLN A 69 9.86 -10.60 13.99
N SER A 70 10.36 -11.40 14.94
CA SER A 70 11.62 -12.14 14.79
C SER A 70 11.44 -13.44 14.02
N ASP A 71 10.22 -13.98 14.00
CA ASP A 71 9.82 -15.19 13.28
C ASP A 71 8.34 -15.07 12.83
N SER A 72 7.72 -16.13 12.33
CA SER A 72 6.34 -16.06 11.81
C SER A 72 5.24 -15.95 12.89
N LEU A 73 5.58 -16.01 14.18
CA LEU A 73 4.65 -16.11 15.31
C LEU A 73 4.93 -15.06 16.39
N THR A 74 6.20 -14.74 16.65
CA THR A 74 6.62 -13.91 17.78
C THR A 74 6.57 -12.43 17.43
N MET A 75 5.64 -11.71 18.05
CA MET A 75 5.50 -10.27 17.89
C MET A 75 6.40 -9.48 18.83
N ASP A 76 7.19 -8.56 18.28
CA ASP A 76 7.86 -7.52 19.03
C ASP A 76 6.97 -6.27 19.09
N LYS A 77 6.10 -6.23 20.12
CA LYS A 77 5.16 -5.12 20.32
C LYS A 77 5.89 -3.81 20.63
N ALA A 78 7.05 -3.86 21.29
CA ALA A 78 7.82 -2.67 21.65
C ALA A 78 8.43 -2.02 20.40
N ALA A 79 9.12 -2.81 19.56
CA ALA A 79 9.67 -2.33 18.30
C ALA A 79 8.57 -1.88 17.32
N THR A 80 7.43 -2.59 17.30
CA THR A 80 6.26 -2.19 16.49
C THR A 80 5.75 -0.81 16.92
N LEU A 81 5.63 -0.57 18.23
CA LEU A 81 5.19 0.73 18.75
C LEU A 81 6.19 1.84 18.44
N GLU A 82 7.49 1.59 18.61
CA GLU A 82 8.55 2.56 18.29
C GLU A 82 8.48 3.00 16.83
N GLN A 83 8.36 2.06 15.89
CA GLN A 83 8.25 2.40 14.46
C GLN A 83 6.95 3.16 14.16
N TRP A 84 5.83 2.81 14.81
CA TRP A 84 4.60 3.57 14.68
C TRP A 84 4.73 5.01 15.18
N GLN A 85 5.47 5.24 16.27
CA GLN A 85 5.75 6.57 16.77
C GLN A 85 6.58 7.38 15.77
N GLN A 86 7.55 6.77 15.09
CA GLN A 86 8.33 7.41 14.03
C GLN A 86 7.44 7.80 12.83
N ILE A 87 6.58 6.89 12.35
CA ILE A 87 5.62 7.20 11.27
C ILE A 87 4.69 8.34 11.70
N ARG A 88 4.19 8.34 12.93
CA ARG A 88 3.34 9.40 13.48
C ARG A 88 4.04 10.76 13.52
N GLN A 89 5.32 10.80 13.87
CA GLN A 89 6.11 12.05 13.87
C GLN A 89 6.27 12.61 12.44
N GLN A 90 6.47 11.73 11.45
CA GLN A 90 6.71 12.10 10.05
C GLN A 90 5.42 12.17 9.20
N GLN A 91 4.25 11.85 9.79
CA GLN A 91 2.99 11.65 9.08
C GLN A 91 2.64 12.81 8.15
N ARG A 92 2.81 14.06 8.60
CA ARG A 92 2.46 15.25 7.79
C ARG A 92 3.32 15.33 6.52
N GLU A 93 4.61 15.05 6.63
CA GLU A 93 5.55 15.09 5.51
C GLU A 93 5.29 13.94 4.53
N ILE A 94 5.04 12.74 5.06
CA ILE A 94 4.66 11.57 4.26
C ILE A 94 3.40 11.89 3.44
N ILE A 95 2.34 12.38 4.10
CA ILE A 95 1.08 12.72 3.42
C ILE A 95 1.31 13.78 2.35
N ALA A 96 2.02 14.87 2.65
CA ALA A 96 2.28 15.93 1.67
C ALA A 96 3.04 15.42 0.43
N GLY A 97 4.01 14.53 0.64
CA GLY A 97 4.77 13.88 -0.44
C GLY A 97 3.88 12.99 -1.32
N GLU A 98 3.02 12.18 -0.70
CA GLU A 98 2.11 11.30 -1.45
C GLU A 98 1.00 12.07 -2.16
N VAL A 99 0.43 13.12 -1.56
CA VAL A 99 -0.54 13.99 -2.23
C VAL A 99 0.06 14.62 -3.48
N SER A 100 1.31 15.09 -3.39
CA SER A 100 2.02 15.66 -4.55
C SER A 100 2.22 14.62 -5.64
N PHE A 101 2.67 13.42 -5.27
CA PHE A 101 2.85 12.31 -6.20
C PHE A 101 1.54 11.87 -6.88
N ILE A 102 0.46 11.73 -6.10
CA ILE A 102 -0.89 11.35 -6.56
C ILE A 102 -1.40 12.36 -7.59
N LYS A 103 -1.28 13.67 -7.30
CA LYS A 103 -1.71 14.74 -8.21
C LYS A 103 -0.89 14.74 -9.51
N GLN A 104 0.43 14.61 -9.42
CA GLN A 104 1.31 14.57 -10.59
C GLN A 104 1.00 13.38 -11.51
N ASN A 105 0.69 12.22 -10.92
CA ASN A 105 0.40 10.99 -11.65
C ASN A 105 -1.10 10.79 -11.96
N LYS A 106 -1.94 11.79 -11.64
CA LYS A 106 -3.40 11.80 -11.90
C LYS A 106 -4.10 10.53 -11.39
N VAL A 107 -3.70 10.07 -10.20
CA VAL A 107 -4.31 8.90 -9.54
C VAL A 107 -5.81 9.15 -9.33
N ASN A 108 -6.64 8.16 -9.66
CA ASN A 108 -8.09 8.25 -9.56
C ASN A 108 -8.65 7.52 -8.33
N LEU A 109 -7.94 6.50 -7.84
CA LEU A 109 -8.36 5.64 -6.74
C LEU A 109 -7.14 5.14 -5.97
N ILE A 110 -7.23 5.15 -4.64
CA ILE A 110 -6.34 4.36 -3.79
C ILE A 110 -7.03 3.03 -3.44
N LEU A 111 -6.36 1.92 -3.67
CA LEU A 111 -6.72 0.60 -3.14
C LEU A 111 -5.65 0.18 -2.13
N ALA A 112 -6.00 0.18 -0.85
CA ALA A 112 -5.07 -0.07 0.23
C ALA A 112 -5.27 -1.47 0.84
N ASP A 113 -4.17 -2.21 1.02
CA ASP A 113 -4.13 -3.46 1.77
C ASP A 113 -3.94 -3.15 3.25
N ILE A 114 -5.02 -2.69 3.88
CA ILE A 114 -5.14 -2.27 5.29
C ILE A 114 -4.05 -1.32 5.81
N SER A 115 -3.36 -0.59 4.95
CA SER A 115 -2.35 0.41 5.31
C SER A 115 -3.02 1.66 5.93
N PRO A 116 -2.92 1.92 7.25
CA PRO A 116 -3.75 2.91 7.93
C PRO A 116 -3.60 4.35 7.41
N LEU A 117 -2.39 4.77 7.01
CA LEU A 117 -2.18 6.14 6.53
C LEU A 117 -2.83 6.42 5.17
N ALA A 118 -3.22 5.37 4.43
CA ALA A 118 -3.77 5.52 3.08
C ALA A 118 -5.10 6.30 3.08
N THR A 119 -5.90 6.23 4.15
CA THR A 119 -7.12 7.04 4.28
C THR A 119 -6.80 8.53 4.39
N ALA A 120 -5.85 8.89 5.26
CA ALA A 120 -5.43 10.27 5.45
C ALA A 120 -4.77 10.86 4.18
N ILE A 121 -3.99 10.04 3.46
CA ILE A 121 -3.43 10.42 2.15
C ILE A 121 -4.55 10.70 1.15
N ALA A 122 -5.54 9.80 1.05
CA ALA A 122 -6.64 9.94 0.09
C ALA A 122 -7.53 11.15 0.40
N GLU A 123 -7.86 11.37 1.67
CA GLU A 123 -8.62 12.52 2.14
C GLU A 123 -7.91 13.82 1.77
N ALA A 124 -6.61 13.94 2.07
CA ALA A 124 -5.82 15.11 1.73
C ALA A 124 -5.64 15.31 0.20
N ALA A 125 -5.68 14.21 -0.57
CA ALA A 125 -5.63 14.26 -2.03
C ALA A 125 -7.00 14.55 -2.68
N GLY A 126 -8.11 14.36 -1.96
CA GLY A 126 -9.46 14.51 -2.49
C GLY A 126 -9.88 13.40 -3.44
N ILE A 127 -9.41 12.16 -3.23
CA ILE A 127 -9.74 11.00 -4.08
C ILE A 127 -10.31 9.84 -3.24
N PRO A 128 -11.11 8.93 -3.83
CA PRO A 128 -11.62 7.77 -3.11
C PRO A 128 -10.49 6.83 -2.64
N CYS A 129 -10.73 6.17 -1.52
CA CYS A 129 -9.88 5.14 -0.93
C CYS A 129 -10.71 3.92 -0.59
N TRP A 130 -10.33 2.77 -1.14
CA TRP A 130 -10.90 1.47 -0.80
C TRP A 130 -9.89 0.67 -0.01
N MET A 131 -10.38 -0.01 1.02
CA MET A 131 -9.58 -0.90 1.84
C MET A 131 -9.91 -2.35 1.49
N MET A 132 -8.89 -3.16 1.33
CA MET A 132 -8.98 -4.60 1.19
C MET A 132 -8.24 -5.23 2.37
N GLY A 133 -8.87 -6.20 3.02
CA GLY A 133 -8.28 -6.96 4.11
C GLY A 133 -9.14 -8.16 4.46
N ASN A 134 -8.53 -9.16 5.07
CA ASN A 134 -9.20 -10.32 5.66
C ASN A 134 -9.33 -10.20 7.19
N PHE A 135 -8.51 -9.34 7.80
CA PHE A 135 -8.52 -8.99 9.22
C PHE A 135 -7.98 -7.57 9.40
N GLY A 136 -8.22 -6.96 10.56
CA GLY A 136 -7.66 -5.67 10.95
C GLY A 136 -6.44 -5.81 11.86
N TRP A 137 -5.66 -4.74 12.01
CA TRP A 137 -4.52 -4.68 12.92
C TRP A 137 -4.90 -4.81 14.39
N ASP A 138 -6.13 -4.45 14.76
CA ASP A 138 -6.70 -4.64 16.09
C ASP A 138 -6.84 -6.11 16.48
N PHE A 139 -7.02 -7.01 15.49
CA PHE A 139 -7.00 -8.44 15.71
C PHE A 139 -5.57 -8.96 15.85
N ILE A 140 -4.65 -8.49 14.99
CA ILE A 140 -3.25 -8.93 14.99
C ILE A 140 -2.50 -8.50 16.25
N TYR A 141 -2.74 -7.29 16.77
CA TYR A 141 -2.00 -6.78 17.94
C TYR A 141 -2.43 -7.34 19.30
N ARG A 142 -3.39 -8.28 19.33
CA ARG A 142 -3.85 -8.91 20.57
C ARG A 142 -2.75 -9.69 21.28
#